data_AF-A0A2Z6SKU0-F1
#
_entry.id   AF-A0A2Z6SKU0-F1
#
_cell.length_a   1.000
_cell.length_b   1.000
_cell.length_c   1.000
_cell.angle_alpha   90.00
_cell.angle_beta   90.00
_cell.angle_gamma   90.00
#
_symmetry.space_group_name_H-M   'P 1'
#
loop_
_entity.id
_entity.type
_entity.pdbx_description
1 polymer ?
#
loop_
_entity_poly.entity_id
_entity_poly.type
_entity_poly.pdbx_seq_one_letter_code
_entity_poly.pdbx_strand_id
1 'polypeptide(L)'
;MEPDKLSECNVRPLLNPNKFNLLNNIKNRFLDKFEKKIPFSCVIERLVDNKEVIVAFIDQPEGMSIHLPAKFEGIPILISYKALVLHHYL
;
A
#
# COMPACT_ATOMS: atom_id res chain seq x y z
N MET A 1 -2.14 14.58 -9.38
CA MET A 1 -2.04 13.14 -9.70
C MET A 1 -3.34 12.52 -9.22
N GLU A 2 -4.22 12.13 -10.13
CA GLU A 2 -5.62 11.78 -9.82
C GLU A 2 -5.74 10.46 -9.04
N PRO A 3 -6.70 10.37 -8.09
CA PRO A 3 -6.86 9.25 -7.16
C PRO A 3 -7.44 7.95 -7.76
N ASP A 4 -7.68 7.87 -9.07
CA ASP A 4 -8.37 6.72 -9.69
C ASP A 4 -7.47 5.64 -10.33
N LYS A 5 -6.14 5.82 -10.31
CA LYS A 5 -5.22 4.96 -11.08
C LYS A 5 -5.08 3.52 -10.61
N LEU A 6 -5.49 3.16 -9.39
CA LEU A 6 -5.36 1.78 -8.91
C LEU A 6 -6.29 0.79 -9.64
N SER A 7 -7.39 1.27 -10.22
CA SER A 7 -8.35 0.40 -10.93
C SER A 7 -7.88 -0.07 -12.31
N GLU A 8 -6.96 0.67 -12.94
CA GLU A 8 -6.37 0.34 -14.25
C GLU A 8 -5.05 -0.43 -14.12
N CYS A 9 -4.42 -0.40 -12.95
CA CYS A 9 -3.14 -1.05 -12.71
C CYS A 9 -3.29 -2.57 -12.54
N ASN A 10 -2.31 -3.31 -13.08
CA ASN A 10 -2.24 -4.75 -12.90
C ASN A 10 -1.61 -5.08 -11.55
N VAL A 11 -2.46 -5.32 -10.54
CA VAL A 11 -2.03 -5.68 -9.17
C VAL A 11 -1.85 -7.19 -9.06
N ARG A 12 -0.64 -7.65 -8.73
CA ARG A 12 -0.29 -9.06 -8.61
C ARG A 12 0.35 -9.38 -7.25
N PRO A 13 0.17 -10.60 -6.74
CA PRO A 13 0.90 -11.06 -5.57
C PRO A 13 2.40 -11.17 -5.88
N LEU A 14 3.23 -11.00 -4.84
CA LEU A 14 4.66 -11.29 -4.91
C LEU A 14 4.87 -12.79 -4.76
N LEU A 15 5.19 -13.46 -5.88
CA LEU A 15 5.41 -14.92 -5.89
C LEU A 15 6.85 -15.32 -5.53
N ASN A 16 7.80 -14.39 -5.60
CA ASN A 16 9.19 -14.66 -5.24
C ASN A 16 9.38 -14.47 -3.71
N PRO A 17 9.76 -15.52 -2.97
CA PRO A 17 9.83 -15.48 -1.51
C PRO A 17 10.90 -14.52 -0.97
N ASN A 18 12.05 -14.38 -1.67
CA ASN A 18 13.10 -13.46 -1.25
C ASN A 18 12.65 -11.99 -1.39
N LYS A 19 11.98 -11.68 -2.51
CA LYS A 19 11.41 -10.35 -2.75
C LYS A 19 10.28 -10.05 -1.79
N PHE A 20 9.42 -11.04 -1.52
CA PHE A 20 8.37 -10.93 -0.52
C PHE A 20 8.94 -10.61 0.87
N ASN A 21 9.94 -11.36 1.33
CA ASN A 21 10.56 -11.12 2.63
C ASN A 21 11.19 -9.73 2.73
N LEU A 22 11.91 -9.29 1.69
CA LEU A 22 12.47 -7.95 1.65
C LEU A 22 11.39 -6.87 1.75
N LEU A 23 10.34 -6.97 0.92
CA LEU A 23 9.28 -5.97 0.87
C LEU A 23 8.42 -5.98 2.14
N ASN A 24 8.18 -7.15 2.73
CA ASN A 24 7.49 -7.31 4.00
C ASN A 24 8.27 -6.69 5.16
N ASN A 25 9.60 -6.82 5.18
CA ASN A 25 10.45 -6.16 6.17
C ASN A 25 10.38 -4.63 6.04
N ILE A 26 10.43 -4.10 4.81
CA ILE A 26 10.30 -2.66 4.55
C ILE A 26 8.91 -2.17 4.97
N LYS A 27 7.85 -2.93 4.64
CA LYS A 27 6.47 -2.65 5.07
C LYS A 27 6.36 -2.59 6.59
N ASN A 28 6.94 -3.53 7.33
CA ASN A 28 6.85 -3.54 8.79
C ASN A 28 7.51 -2.29 9.39
N ARG A 29 8.69 -1.89 8.89
CA ARG A 29 9.34 -0.63 9.30
C ARG A 29 8.53 0.61 8.92
N PHE A 30 7.85 0.56 7.78
CA PHE A 30 6.92 1.62 7.39
C PHE A 30 5.76 1.73 8.38
N LEU A 31 5.14 0.61 8.74
CA LEU A 31 4.07 0.55 9.75
C LEU A 31 4.56 1.09 11.09
N ASP A 32 5.68 0.61 11.62
CA ASP A 32 6.25 1.08 12.90
C ASP A 32 6.40 2.61 12.94
N LYS A 33 6.71 3.24 11.80
CA LYS A 33 6.94 4.68 11.70
C LYS A 33 5.64 5.50 11.58
N PHE A 34 4.59 4.94 10.96
CA PHE A 34 3.42 5.71 10.54
C PHE A 34 2.09 5.24 11.14
N GLU A 35 1.98 4.00 11.64
CA GLU A 35 0.71 3.41 12.13
C GLU A 35 0.05 4.22 13.25
N LYS A 36 0.85 4.89 14.10
CA LYS A 36 0.33 5.72 15.20
C LYS A 36 -0.17 7.09 14.74
N LYS A 37 0.20 7.50 13.52
CA LYS A 37 -0.08 8.84 12.98
C LYS A 37 -1.15 8.82 11.91
N ILE A 38 -1.23 7.72 11.17
CA ILE A 38 -2.10 7.58 10.01
C ILE A 38 -3.11 6.46 10.29
N PRO A 39 -4.42 6.71 10.10
CA PRO A 39 -5.45 5.69 10.26
C PRO A 39 -5.46 4.74 9.06
N PHE A 40 -4.49 3.83 9.00
CA PHE A 40 -4.48 2.79 7.97
C PHE A 40 -5.57 1.76 8.26
N SER A 41 -6.38 1.41 7.27
CA SER A 41 -7.19 0.19 7.32
C SER A 41 -6.36 -1.04 6.98
N CYS A 42 -5.43 -0.91 6.03
CA CYS A 42 -4.54 -1.99 5.64
C CYS A 42 -3.28 -1.45 4.97
N VAL A 43 -2.15 -2.14 5.13
CA VAL A 43 -0.95 -1.87 4.34
C VAL A 43 -0.47 -3.20 3.79
N ILE A 44 -0.26 -3.26 2.47
CA ILE A 44 0.15 -4.48 1.77
C ILE A 44 1.32 -4.24 0.85
N GLU A 45 2.11 -5.28 0.66
CA GLU A 45 3.18 -5.37 -0.33
C GLU A 45 2.67 -6.06 -1.60
N ARG A 46 2.82 -5.42 -2.77
CA ARG A 46 2.31 -5.95 -4.05
C ARG A 46 3.23 -5.61 -5.22
N LEU A 47 3.03 -6.32 -6.33
CA LEU A 47 3.51 -5.90 -7.64
C LEU A 47 2.41 -5.11 -8.34
N VAL A 48 2.68 -3.88 -8.72
CA VAL A 48 1.78 -3.02 -9.48
C VAL A 48 2.49 -2.64 -10.78
N ASP A 49 1.95 -3.06 -11.92
CA ASP A 49 2.57 -2.89 -13.23
C ASP A 49 4.03 -3.36 -13.27
N ASN A 50 4.27 -4.55 -12.70
CA ASN A 50 5.58 -5.20 -12.52
C ASN A 50 6.58 -4.44 -11.63
N LYS A 51 6.14 -3.44 -10.88
CA LYS A 51 6.98 -2.73 -9.89
C LYS A 51 6.60 -3.12 -8.47
N GLU A 52 7.60 -3.34 -7.64
CA GLU A 52 7.44 -3.61 -6.21
C GLU A 52 6.99 -2.33 -5.52
N VAL A 53 5.85 -2.39 -4.82
CA VAL A 53 5.26 -1.23 -4.15
C VAL A 53 4.66 -1.63 -2.81
N ILE A 54 4.56 -0.66 -1.91
CA ILE A 54 3.73 -0.73 -0.71
C ILE A 54 2.45 0.04 -1.01
N VAL A 55 1.30 -0.60 -0.84
CA VAL A 55 -0.01 0.02 -0.98
C VAL A 55 -0.59 0.23 0.41
N ALA A 56 -0.86 1.49 0.75
CA ALA A 56 -1.49 1.89 1.99
C ALA A 56 -2.96 2.23 1.73
N PHE A 57 -3.85 1.48 2.36
CA PHE A 57 -5.28 1.75 2.43
C PHE A 57 -5.55 2.58 3.67
N ILE A 58 -6.24 3.69 3.47
CA ILE A 58 -6.45 4.70 4.50
C ILE A 58 -7.93 4.94 4.66
N ASP A 59 -8.42 4.76 5.89
CA ASP A 59 -9.78 5.12 6.25
C ASP A 59 -9.76 6.57 6.73
N GLN A 60 -9.93 7.48 5.78
CA GLN A 60 -9.85 8.90 6.05
C GLN A 60 -11.25 9.47 6.33
N PRO A 61 -11.51 10.04 7.52
CA PRO A 61 -12.69 10.86 7.73
C PRO A 61 -12.58 12.17 6.91
N GLU A 62 -13.71 12.67 6.42
CA GLU A 62 -13.77 13.92 5.64
C GLU A 62 -13.01 15.06 6.35
N GLY A 63 -12.14 15.75 5.61
CA GLY A 63 -11.45 16.97 6.07
C GLY A 63 -10.07 16.77 6.73
N MET A 64 -9.58 15.54 6.91
CA MET A 64 -8.18 15.34 7.33
C MET A 64 -7.22 15.51 6.13
N SER A 65 -5.96 15.87 6.32
CA SER A 65 -4.93 15.79 5.27
C SER A 65 -3.86 14.81 5.72
N ILE A 66 -3.59 13.80 4.91
CA ILE A 66 -2.58 12.78 5.22
C ILE A 66 -1.37 12.97 4.33
N HIS A 67 -0.21 13.10 4.98
CA HIS A 67 1.07 13.29 4.32
C HIS A 67 1.92 12.04 4.51
N LEU A 68 1.99 11.23 3.45
CA LEU A 68 2.90 10.10 3.34
C LEU A 68 3.98 10.38 2.31
N PRO A 69 5.19 9.83 2.50
CA PRO A 69 6.23 9.98 1.51
C PRO A 69 5.88 9.18 0.24
N ALA A 70 6.23 9.71 -0.94
CA ALA A 70 6.04 9.00 -2.21
C ALA A 70 6.90 7.72 -2.32
N LYS A 71 7.96 7.61 -1.53
CA LYS A 71 8.84 6.44 -1.42
C LYS A 71 9.29 6.22 0.02
N PHE A 72 9.50 4.96 0.39
CA PHE A 72 10.07 4.56 1.67
C PHE A 72 11.15 3.50 1.44
N GLU A 73 12.37 3.75 1.94
CA GLU A 73 13.54 2.85 1.71
C GLU A 73 13.72 2.47 0.22
N GLY A 74 13.46 3.39 -0.70
CA GLY A 74 13.57 3.18 -2.14
C GLY A 74 12.33 2.55 -2.81
N ILE A 75 11.36 2.07 -2.03
CA ILE A 75 10.13 1.45 -2.51
C ILE A 75 9.02 2.50 -2.67
N PRO A 76 8.33 2.58 -3.83
CA PRO A 76 7.17 3.45 -4.00
C PRO A 76 6.03 3.13 -3.03
N ILE A 77 5.40 4.19 -2.52
CA ILE A 77 4.18 4.10 -1.72
C ILE A 77 3.00 4.54 -2.59
N LEU A 78 1.98 3.70 -2.68
CA LEU A 78 0.69 4.02 -3.29
C LEU A 78 -0.35 4.18 -2.19
N ILE A 79 -1.20 5.20 -2.31
CA ILE A 79 -2.25 5.47 -1.33
C ILE A 79 -3.59 5.15 -1.99
N SER A 80 -4.40 4.35 -1.32
CA SER A 80 -5.79 4.07 -1.68
C SER A 80 -6.71 4.59 -0.59
N TYR A 81 -7.65 5.45 -0.97
CA TYR A 81 -8.75 5.89 -0.10
C TYR A 81 -10.01 5.03 -0.27
N LYS A 82 -10.00 4.07 -1.20
CA LYS A 82 -11.10 3.13 -1.41
C LYS A 82 -10.95 1.97 -0.43
N ALA A 83 -12.06 1.54 0.14
CA ALA A 83 -12.12 0.35 1.00
C ALA A 83 -11.62 -0.89 0.23
N LEU A 84 -10.84 -1.73 0.90
CA LEU A 84 -10.38 -3.00 0.35
C LEU A 84 -11.58 -3.95 0.26
N VAL A 85 -12.12 -4.18 -0.95
CA VAL A 85 -13.16 -5.19 -1.18
C VAL A 85 -12.46 -6.55 -1.35
N LEU A 86 -12.55 -7.40 -0.33
CA LEU A 86 -12.08 -8.78 -0.42
C LEU A 86 -13.16 -9.63 -1.08
N HIS A 87 -12.87 -10.17 -2.26
CA HIS A 87 -13.72 -11.18 -2.89
C HIS A 87 -13.35 -12.56 -2.35
N HIS A 88 -14.23 -13.17 -1.55
CA HIS A 88 -14.16 -14.59 -1.22
C HIS A 88 -14.70 -15.40 -2.38
N TYR A 89 -13.86 -16.23 -3.00
CA TYR A 89 -14.33 -17.32 -3.86
C TYR A 89 -14.75 -18.47 -2.92
N LEU A 90 -16.07 -18.74 -2.87
CA LEU A 90 -16.66 -19.91 -2.19
C LEU A 90 -16.38 -21.19 -2.98
#